data_AF-A0A6P3X0P8-F1
#
_entry.id   AF-A0A6P3X0P8-F1
#
_cell.length_a   1.000
_cell.length_b   1.000
_cell.length_c   1.000
_cell.angle_alpha   90.00
_cell.angle_beta   90.00
_cell.angle_gamma   90.00
#
_symmetry.space_group_name_H-M   'P 1'
#
loop_
_entity.id
_entity.type
_entity.pdbx_description
1 polymer ?
#
loop_
_entity_poly.entity_id
_entity_poly.type
_entity_poly.pdbx_seq_one_letter_code
_entity_poly.pdbx_strand_id
1 'polypeptide(L)'
;MLLTGFLYMLKSIVMIMIEDTSNSTKLTVSNLPFRVEYGHKVDQHFYPILLHGYLTVFSHVTATVSADTLYFTLIQHACGMFSVVGHSLEHIGKDNDGNFNLNPEKMEDGNYKKALGCLRRHLHVIEFAELIESTFTNIFLVSVSLNMIGGSICGIQVLMNLNDAKDIVAPFAIYIAQLTHMFLQFWQAQFLLDYSVLPYESM
;
A
#
# COMPACT_ATOMS: atom_id res chain seq x y z
N MET A 1 2.64 7.88 4.51
CA MET A 1 2.81 8.53 3.18
C MET A 1 2.04 9.83 3.06
N LEU A 2 0.72 9.87 3.32
CA LEU A 2 -0.06 11.13 3.29
C LEU A 2 0.48 12.21 4.23
N LEU A 3 0.81 11.83 5.47
CA LEU A 3 1.40 12.70 6.48
C LEU A 3 2.78 13.23 6.06
N THR A 4 3.64 12.38 5.49
CA THR A 4 4.97 12.77 5.04
C THR A 4 4.90 13.74 3.86
N GLY A 5 4.06 13.47 2.86
CA GLY A 5 3.81 14.38 1.75
C GLY A 5 3.24 15.72 2.21
N PHE A 6 2.27 15.70 3.12
CA PHE A 6 1.70 16.91 3.71
C PHE A 6 2.73 17.73 4.52
N LEU A 7 3.59 17.06 5.31
CA LEU A 7 4.64 17.73 6.09
C LEU A 7 5.70 18.38 5.19
N TYR A 8 6.03 17.77 4.06
CA TYR A 8 6.94 18.36 3.06
C TYR A 8 6.36 19.63 2.42
N MET A 9 5.08 19.59 2.10
CA MET A 9 4.34 20.72 1.54
C MET A 9 4.22 21.86 2.57
N LEU A 10 3.91 21.51 3.83
CA LEU A 10 3.83 22.45 4.94
C LEU A 10 5.18 23.10 5.24
N LYS A 11 6.28 22.34 5.26
CA LYS A 11 7.64 22.86 5.45
C LYS A 11 7.98 23.93 4.42
N SER A 12 7.64 23.69 3.15
CA SER A 12 7.85 24.66 2.07
C SER A 12 7.00 25.92 2.26
N ILE A 13 5.72 25.79 2.58
CA ILE A 13 4.82 26.93 2.83
C ILE A 13 5.34 27.78 4.00
N VAL A 14 5.73 27.13 5.10
CA VAL A 14 6.27 27.81 6.30
C VAL A 14 7.56 28.55 5.95
N MET A 15 8.45 27.96 5.15
CA MET A 15 9.70 28.63 4.77
C MET A 15 9.43 29.85 3.86
N ILE A 16 8.48 29.75 2.93
CA ILE A 16 8.07 30.88 2.07
C ILE A 16 7.51 32.03 2.93
N MET A 17 6.65 31.74 3.91
CA MET A 17 6.03 32.74 4.78
C MET A 17 7.04 33.46 5.70
N ILE A 18 8.03 32.72 6.22
CA ILE A 18 9.09 33.29 7.08
C ILE A 18 9.97 34.27 6.29
N GLU A 19 10.33 33.93 5.05
CA GLU A 19 11.19 34.75 4.20
C GLU A 19 10.50 36.01 3.67
N ASP A 20 9.20 35.91 3.34
CA ASP A 20 8.37 37.06 2.92
C ASP A 20 8.27 38.12 4.04
N THR A 21 8.37 37.67 5.30
CA THR A 21 8.42 38.55 6.48
C THR A 21 9.80 39.21 6.68
N SER A 22 10.87 38.72 6.02
CA SER A 22 12.25 39.17 6.25
C SER A 22 12.72 40.34 5.36
N ASN A 23 11.86 40.91 4.50
CA ASN A 23 12.20 41.99 3.55
C ASN A 23 13.32 41.62 2.55
N SER A 24 13.50 40.34 2.23
CA SER A 24 14.43 39.91 1.17
C SER A 24 13.75 39.98 -0.20
N THR A 25 14.20 40.88 -1.08
CA THR A 25 13.66 41.07 -2.45
C THR A 25 13.92 39.92 -3.41
N LYS A 26 14.59 38.85 -2.95
CA LYS A 26 14.95 37.70 -3.77
C LYS A 26 14.38 36.44 -3.14
N LEU A 27 13.17 36.07 -3.57
CA LEU A 27 12.56 34.79 -3.21
C LEU A 27 13.38 33.68 -3.88
N THR A 28 14.40 33.18 -3.18
CA THR A 28 15.41 32.29 -3.75
C THR A 28 14.82 30.92 -4.09
N VAL A 29 15.34 30.31 -5.16
CA VAL A 29 15.07 28.92 -5.62
C VAL A 29 15.17 27.88 -4.48
N SER A 30 15.82 28.23 -3.35
CA SER A 30 15.87 27.47 -2.11
C SER A 30 14.51 27.17 -1.46
N ASN A 31 13.47 27.97 -1.75
CA ASN A 31 12.20 27.92 -1.01
C ASN A 31 11.13 27.04 -1.70
N LEU A 32 11.44 26.49 -2.87
CA LEU A 32 10.57 25.50 -3.50
C LEU A 32 10.54 24.20 -2.68
N PRO A 33 9.39 23.50 -2.65
CA PRO A 33 9.25 22.23 -1.94
C PRO A 33 10.22 21.15 -2.47
N PHE A 34 10.65 21.29 -3.73
CA PHE A 34 11.70 20.50 -4.35
C PHE A 34 12.69 21.41 -5.07
N ARG A 35 13.98 21.12 -4.93
CA ARG A 35 15.05 21.82 -5.64
C ARG A 35 15.03 21.39 -7.11
N VAL A 36 14.28 22.10 -7.94
CA VAL A 36 14.14 21.86 -9.38
C VAL A 36 14.75 23.04 -10.13
N GLU A 37 15.76 22.77 -10.97
CA GLU A 37 16.41 23.81 -11.76
C GLU A 37 15.59 24.16 -13.01
N TYR A 38 14.78 25.20 -12.91
CA TYR A 38 14.01 25.74 -14.06
C TYR A 38 14.80 26.77 -14.92
N GLY A 39 16.13 26.86 -14.72
CA GLY A 39 17.01 27.76 -15.48
C GLY A 39 16.75 29.25 -15.23
N HIS A 40 17.19 30.12 -16.16
CA HIS A 40 17.19 31.58 -16.00
C HIS A 40 15.78 32.24 -16.01
N LYS A 41 14.69 31.47 -16.14
CA LYS A 41 13.31 32.00 -16.22
C LYS A 41 12.48 31.80 -14.95
N VAL A 42 13.06 31.27 -13.87
CA VAL A 42 12.34 30.99 -12.60
C VAL A 42 11.66 32.25 -12.06
N ASP A 43 12.37 33.39 -12.07
CA ASP A 43 11.89 34.67 -11.52
C ASP A 43 10.65 35.21 -12.25
N GLN A 44 10.48 34.88 -13.54
CA GLN A 44 9.33 35.33 -14.34
C GLN A 44 8.08 34.46 -14.18
N HIS A 45 8.23 33.20 -13.75
CA HIS A 45 7.16 32.20 -13.72
C HIS A 45 7.05 31.51 -12.34
N PHE A 46 7.42 32.22 -11.27
CA PHE A 46 7.51 31.63 -9.94
C PHE A 46 6.19 30.99 -9.46
N TYR A 47 5.08 31.73 -9.51
CA TYR A 47 3.76 31.24 -9.07
C TYR A 47 3.24 30.02 -9.84
N PRO A 48 3.26 29.98 -11.19
CA PRO A 48 2.82 28.78 -11.91
C PRO A 48 3.74 27.57 -11.69
N ILE A 49 5.05 27.77 -11.50
CA ILE A 49 5.98 26.69 -11.14
C ILE A 49 5.66 26.14 -9.75
N LEU A 50 5.40 27.02 -8.78
CA LEU A 50 5.03 26.64 -7.42
C LEU A 50 3.72 25.85 -7.40
N LEU A 51 2.69 26.34 -8.11
CA LEU A 51 1.40 25.67 -8.24
C LEU A 51 1.55 24.28 -8.89
N HIS A 52 2.33 24.18 -9.98
CA HIS A 52 2.63 22.91 -10.63
C HIS A 52 3.29 21.93 -9.64
N GLY A 53 4.31 22.37 -8.90
CA GLY A 53 4.98 21.55 -7.90
C GLY A 53 4.02 21.02 -6.85
N TYR A 54 3.10 21.85 -6.36
CA TYR A 54 2.08 21.41 -5.40
C TYR A 54 1.10 20.41 -5.99
N LEU A 55 0.63 20.63 -7.22
CA LEU A 55 -0.27 19.70 -7.91
C LEU A 55 0.41 18.35 -8.18
N THR A 56 1.70 18.34 -8.55
CA THR A 56 2.47 17.11 -8.76
C THR A 56 2.60 16.30 -7.48
N VAL A 57 2.89 16.94 -6.35
CA VAL A 57 2.99 16.23 -5.06
C VAL A 57 1.63 15.68 -4.65
N PHE A 58 0.57 16.48 -4.77
CA PHE A 58 -0.78 16.04 -4.43
C PHE A 58 -1.24 14.87 -5.29
N SER A 59 -1.03 14.93 -6.61
CA SER A 59 -1.41 13.85 -7.52
C SER A 59 -0.62 12.58 -7.24
N HIS A 60 0.69 12.70 -6.99
CA HIS A 60 1.54 11.56 -6.65
C HIS A 60 1.08 10.88 -5.35
N VAL A 61 0.90 11.65 -4.26
CA VAL A 61 0.46 11.10 -2.97
C VAL A 61 -0.91 10.43 -3.10
N THR A 62 -1.84 11.05 -3.82
CA THR A 62 -3.18 10.48 -4.04
C THR A 62 -3.13 9.19 -4.85
N ALA A 63 -2.33 9.14 -5.91
CA ALA A 63 -2.16 7.95 -6.73
C ALA A 63 -1.56 6.79 -5.93
N THR A 64 -0.53 7.05 -5.11
CA THR A 64 0.08 6.03 -4.25
C THR A 64 -0.91 5.49 -3.22
N VAL A 65 -1.63 6.39 -2.51
CA VAL A 65 -2.63 5.98 -1.52
C VAL A 65 -3.77 5.19 -2.16
N SER A 66 -4.20 5.59 -3.36
CA SER A 66 -5.22 4.85 -4.11
C SER A 66 -4.73 3.44 -4.48
N ALA A 67 -3.47 3.31 -4.94
CA ALA A 67 -2.90 2.01 -5.28
C ALA A 67 -2.75 1.09 -4.05
N ASP A 68 -2.25 1.63 -2.93
CA ASP A 68 -2.14 0.89 -1.67
C ASP A 68 -3.51 0.46 -1.14
N THR A 69 -4.51 1.35 -1.20
CA THR A 69 -5.88 1.06 -0.75
C THR A 69 -6.53 -0.02 -1.63
N LEU A 70 -6.34 0.05 -2.95
CA LEU A 70 -6.82 -0.97 -3.87
C LEU A 70 -6.20 -2.33 -3.52
N TYR A 71 -4.88 -2.39 -3.34
CA TYR A 71 -4.18 -3.61 -2.94
C TYR A 71 -4.75 -4.18 -1.63
N PHE A 72 -4.86 -3.36 -0.58
CA PHE A 72 -5.37 -3.82 0.72
C PHE A 72 -6.81 -4.32 0.63
N THR A 73 -7.66 -3.62 -0.13
CA THR A 73 -9.06 -4.02 -0.32
C THR A 73 -9.17 -5.35 -1.04
N LEU A 74 -8.39 -5.56 -2.10
CA LEU A 74 -8.38 -6.82 -2.86
C LEU A 74 -7.91 -7.99 -2.00
N ILE A 75 -6.83 -7.81 -1.24
CA ILE A 75 -6.32 -8.84 -0.31
C ILE A 75 -7.37 -9.19 0.75
N GLN A 76 -7.92 -8.19 1.44
CA GLN A 76 -8.94 -8.42 2.47
C GLN A 76 -10.21 -9.06 1.90
N HIS A 77 -10.58 -8.70 0.67
CA HIS A 77 -11.68 -9.37 -0.04
C HIS A 77 -11.37 -10.84 -0.30
N ALA A 78 -10.16 -11.17 -0.77
CA ALA A 78 -9.72 -12.56 -0.97
C ALA A 78 -9.74 -13.34 0.34
N CYS A 79 -9.19 -12.78 1.43
CA CYS A 79 -9.23 -13.38 2.76
C CYS A 79 -10.68 -13.67 3.20
N GLY A 80 -11.58 -12.70 3.06
CA GLY A 80 -12.99 -12.89 3.38
C GLY A 80 -13.65 -14.01 2.57
N MET A 81 -13.32 -14.13 1.28
CA MET A 81 -13.81 -15.24 0.46
C MET A 81 -13.27 -16.59 0.92
N PHE A 82 -11.99 -16.69 1.28
CA PHE A 82 -11.41 -17.91 1.87
C PHE A 82 -12.09 -18.30 3.19
N SER A 83 -12.39 -17.33 4.07
CA SER A 83 -13.13 -17.61 5.30
C SER A 83 -14.54 -18.13 5.05
N VAL A 84 -15.25 -17.57 4.07
CA VAL A 84 -16.60 -18.06 3.70
C VAL A 84 -16.52 -19.49 3.17
N VAL A 85 -15.49 -19.81 2.38
CA VAL A 85 -15.24 -21.17 1.90
C VAL A 85 -14.95 -22.11 3.06
N GLY A 86 -14.02 -21.76 3.96
CA GLY A 86 -13.68 -22.57 5.15
C GLY A 86 -14.89 -22.81 6.05
N HIS A 87 -15.64 -21.76 6.39
CA HIS A 87 -16.88 -21.88 7.16
C HIS A 87 -17.92 -22.77 6.45
N SER A 88 -18.04 -22.65 5.12
CA SER A 88 -18.95 -23.51 4.35
C SER A 88 -18.53 -24.98 4.43
N LEU A 89 -17.22 -25.28 4.35
CA LEU A 89 -16.70 -26.65 4.50
C LEU A 89 -16.99 -27.22 5.88
N GLU A 90 -16.70 -26.47 6.93
CA GLU A 90 -16.86 -26.91 8.32
C GLU A 90 -18.32 -27.25 8.69
N HIS A 91 -19.29 -26.69 7.97
CA HIS A 91 -20.72 -26.88 8.21
C HIS A 91 -21.37 -27.91 7.26
N ILE A 92 -20.64 -28.45 6.29
CA ILE A 92 -21.17 -29.55 5.46
C ILE A 92 -21.38 -30.78 6.34
N GLY A 93 -22.57 -31.35 6.30
CA GLY A 93 -22.93 -32.56 7.06
C GLY A 93 -23.38 -32.32 8.51
N LYS A 94 -23.22 -31.11 9.09
CA LYS A 94 -23.70 -30.80 10.45
C LYS A 94 -25.23 -30.68 10.57
N ASP A 95 -25.92 -30.31 9.48
CA ASP A 95 -27.39 -30.21 9.43
C ASP A 95 -28.11 -31.57 9.21
N ASN A 96 -27.40 -32.70 9.25
CA ASN A 96 -28.02 -33.99 8.96
C ASN A 96 -28.64 -34.58 10.24
N ASP A 97 -29.92 -34.29 10.45
CA ASP A 97 -30.76 -34.78 11.55
C ASP A 97 -30.92 -36.32 11.48
N GLY A 98 -29.91 -37.08 11.90
CA GLY A 98 -29.98 -38.52 12.23
C GLY A 98 -30.43 -39.50 11.14
N ASN A 99 -30.89 -39.04 9.98
CA ASN A 99 -31.47 -39.85 8.92
C ASN A 99 -30.44 -40.01 7.80
N PHE A 100 -29.32 -40.64 8.15
CA PHE A 100 -28.28 -41.00 7.21
C PHE A 100 -28.82 -42.10 6.27
N ASN A 101 -29.48 -41.68 5.18
CA ASN A 101 -29.79 -42.58 4.09
C ASN A 101 -28.46 -43.13 3.57
N LEU A 102 -28.22 -44.42 3.78
CA LEU A 102 -26.99 -45.13 3.41
C LEU A 102 -26.80 -45.25 1.89
N ASN A 103 -27.76 -44.79 1.09
CA ASN A 103 -27.76 -44.99 -0.36
C ASN A 103 -28.56 -43.92 -1.15
N PRO A 104 -28.26 -42.61 -1.06
CA PRO A 104 -28.73 -41.67 -2.08
C PRO A 104 -27.83 -41.85 -3.31
N GLU A 105 -28.40 -41.82 -4.51
CA GLU A 105 -27.56 -41.64 -5.70
C GLU A 105 -26.67 -40.40 -5.50
N LYS A 106 -25.38 -40.51 -5.82
CA LYS A 106 -24.35 -39.48 -5.54
C LYS A 106 -24.74 -38.07 -6.04
N MET A 107 -25.65 -37.98 -7.01
CA MET A 107 -26.14 -36.73 -7.60
C MET A 107 -27.35 -36.10 -6.87
N GLU A 108 -27.99 -36.80 -5.93
CA GLU A 108 -29.13 -36.27 -5.16
C GLU A 108 -28.76 -35.89 -3.72
N ASP A 109 -27.58 -36.30 -3.24
CA ASP A 109 -27.08 -35.91 -1.93
C ASP A 109 -26.80 -34.40 -1.85
N GLY A 110 -27.59 -33.72 -1.01
CA GLY A 110 -27.46 -32.29 -0.75
C GLY A 110 -26.08 -31.91 -0.20
N ASN A 111 -25.42 -32.80 0.55
CA ASN A 111 -24.07 -32.57 1.07
C ASN A 111 -23.03 -32.63 -0.05
N TYR A 112 -23.15 -33.59 -0.98
CA TYR A 112 -22.29 -33.65 -2.16
C TYR A 112 -22.41 -32.39 -3.03
N LYS A 113 -23.63 -31.88 -3.28
CA LYS A 113 -23.83 -30.63 -4.03
C LYS A 113 -23.23 -29.42 -3.29
N LYS A 114 -23.40 -29.34 -1.97
CA LYS A 114 -22.78 -28.28 -1.13
C LYS A 114 -21.25 -28.33 -1.21
N ALA A 115 -20.66 -29.52 -1.10
CA ALA A 115 -19.21 -29.71 -1.21
C ALA A 115 -18.67 -29.32 -2.60
N LEU A 116 -19.34 -29.76 -3.67
CA LEU A 116 -18.96 -29.39 -5.04
C LEU A 116 -19.06 -27.87 -5.28
N GLY A 117 -20.11 -27.23 -4.74
CA GLY A 117 -20.25 -25.78 -4.79
C GLY A 117 -19.15 -25.04 -4.03
N CYS A 118 -18.74 -25.58 -2.88
CA CYS A 118 -17.65 -25.04 -2.09
C CYS A 118 -16.30 -25.16 -2.82
N LEU A 119 -16.01 -26.32 -3.41
CA LEU A 119 -14.81 -26.55 -4.23
C LEU A 119 -14.74 -25.56 -5.40
N ARG A 120 -15.85 -25.34 -6.10
CA ARG A 120 -15.91 -24.36 -7.19
C ARG A 120 -15.62 -22.94 -6.71
N ARG A 121 -16.16 -22.55 -5.54
CA ARG A 121 -15.87 -21.24 -4.93
C ARG A 121 -14.39 -21.15 -4.57
N HIS A 122 -13.80 -22.16 -3.95
CA HIS A 122 -12.39 -22.19 -3.60
C HIS A 122 -11.47 -21.95 -4.81
N LEU A 123 -11.73 -22.66 -5.93
CA LEU A 123 -11.00 -22.47 -7.19
C LEU A 123 -11.09 -21.02 -7.69
N HIS A 124 -12.28 -20.40 -7.63
CA HIS A 124 -12.45 -19.01 -8.04
C HIS A 124 -11.70 -18.02 -7.13
N VAL A 125 -11.56 -18.32 -5.83
CA VAL A 125 -10.76 -17.48 -4.93
C VAL A 125 -9.27 -17.61 -5.24
N ILE A 126 -8.79 -18.80 -5.61
CA ILE A 126 -7.40 -19.02 -6.06
C ILE A 126 -7.13 -18.22 -7.34
N GLU A 127 -7.99 -18.33 -8.35
CA GLU A 127 -7.86 -17.55 -9.60
C GLU A 127 -7.83 -16.04 -9.33
N PHE A 128 -8.63 -15.57 -8.36
CA PHE A 128 -8.62 -14.17 -7.93
C PHE A 128 -7.29 -13.78 -7.25
N ALA A 129 -6.73 -14.64 -6.41
CA ALA A 129 -5.43 -14.42 -5.78
C ALA A 129 -4.29 -14.37 -6.81
N GLU A 130 -4.29 -15.25 -7.81
CA GLU A 130 -3.34 -15.24 -8.92
C GLU A 130 -3.43 -13.94 -9.75
N LEU A 131 -4.64 -13.41 -9.95
CA LEU A 131 -4.83 -12.12 -10.63
C LEU A 131 -4.25 -10.96 -9.82
N ILE A 132 -4.44 -10.96 -8.50
CA ILE A 132 -3.81 -9.97 -7.61
C ILE A 132 -2.28 -10.06 -7.74
N GLU A 133 -1.73 -11.27 -7.62
CA GLU A 133 -0.29 -11.49 -7.74
C GLU A 133 0.25 -10.98 -9.08
N SER A 134 -0.35 -11.40 -10.20
CA SER A 134 0.06 -10.96 -11.53
C SER A 134 0.03 -9.44 -11.70
N THR A 135 -1.00 -8.78 -11.16
CA THR A 135 -1.17 -7.33 -11.25
C THR A 135 -0.12 -6.57 -10.45
N PHE A 136 0.16 -7.03 -9.22
CA PHE A 136 1.00 -6.30 -8.27
C PHE A 136 2.47 -6.72 -8.25
N THR A 137 2.84 -7.88 -8.83
CA THR A 137 4.23 -8.37 -8.83
C THR A 137 5.21 -7.36 -9.40
N ASN A 138 4.93 -6.82 -10.58
CA ASN A 138 5.79 -5.81 -11.22
C ASN A 138 5.79 -4.49 -10.43
N ILE A 139 4.65 -4.10 -9.86
CA ILE A 139 4.52 -2.88 -9.05
C ILE A 139 5.38 -2.99 -7.80
N PHE A 140 5.35 -4.14 -7.11
CA PHE A 140 6.16 -4.39 -5.93
C PHE A 140 7.64 -4.51 -6.25
N LEU A 141 8.01 -5.13 -7.38
CA LEU A 141 9.41 -5.17 -7.81
C LEU A 141 10.00 -3.76 -7.93
N VAL A 142 9.28 -2.85 -8.58
CA VAL A 142 9.69 -1.45 -8.72
C VAL A 142 9.65 -0.74 -7.36
N SER A 143 8.57 -0.89 -6.59
CA SER A 143 8.39 -0.25 -5.28
C SER A 143 9.49 -0.63 -4.28
N VAL A 144 9.80 -1.91 -4.14
CA VAL A 144 10.84 -2.43 -3.24
C VAL A 144 12.22 -1.94 -3.68
N SER A 145 12.49 -1.95 -4.99
CA SER A 145 13.76 -1.45 -5.54
C SER A 145 13.96 0.05 -5.24
N LEU A 146 12.92 0.86 -5.43
CA LEU A 146 12.95 2.29 -5.12
C LEU A 146 13.10 2.56 -3.62
N ASN A 147 12.41 1.79 -2.77
CA ASN A 147 12.57 1.89 -1.32
C ASN A 147 13.99 1.53 -0.87
N MET A 148 14.64 0.55 -1.51
CA MET A 148 16.01 0.18 -1.18
C MET A 148 17.01 1.29 -1.54
N ILE A 149 16.87 1.89 -2.72
CA ILE A 149 17.71 3.03 -3.15
C ILE A 149 17.46 4.25 -2.24
N GLY A 150 16.19 4.62 -2.05
CA GLY A 150 15.80 5.78 -1.24
C GLY A 150 16.21 5.63 0.22
N GLY A 151 16.02 4.43 0.79
CA GLY A 151 16.45 4.11 2.14
C GLY A 151 17.97 4.16 2.31
N SER A 152 18.73 3.71 1.29
CA SER A 152 20.20 3.82 1.30
C SER A 152 20.66 5.27 1.33
N ILE A 153 20.04 6.13 0.52
CA ILE A 153 20.34 7.58 0.51
C ILE A 153 20.02 8.21 1.86
N CYS A 154 18.84 7.92 2.43
CA CYS A 154 18.47 8.42 3.76
C CYS A 154 19.44 7.95 4.84
N GLY A 155 19.87 6.68 4.79
CA GLY A 155 20.86 6.13 5.72
C GLY A 155 22.21 6.84 5.62
N ILE A 156 22.69 7.12 4.40
CA ILE A 156 23.93 7.89 4.17
C ILE A 156 23.76 9.33 4.73
N GLN A 157 22.62 9.98 4.48
CA GLN A 157 22.35 11.32 5.00
C GLN A 157 22.35 11.36 6.54
N VAL A 158 21.79 10.35 7.19
CA VAL A 158 21.84 10.21 8.66
C VAL A 158 23.28 10.05 9.13
N LEU A 159 24.08 9.21 8.46
CA LEU A 159 25.48 8.95 8.84
C LEU A 159 26.38 10.19 8.65
N MET A 160 26.18 10.96 7.58
CA MET A 160 26.96 12.16 7.30
C MET A 160 26.68 13.31 8.27
N ASN A 161 25.47 13.36 8.84
CA ASN A 161 25.03 14.46 9.69
C ASN A 161 24.98 14.11 11.18
N LEU A 162 25.67 13.04 11.63
CA LEU A 162 25.64 12.56 13.02
C LEU A 162 25.96 13.62 14.08
N ASN A 163 26.70 14.68 13.73
CA ASN A 163 27.07 15.74 14.64
C ASN A 163 26.02 16.86 14.75
N ASP A 164 25.03 16.93 13.85
CA ASP A 164 23.96 17.92 13.90
C ASP A 164 22.58 17.24 13.95
N ALA A 165 22.00 17.21 15.16
CA ALA A 165 20.71 16.58 15.39
C ALA A 165 19.60 17.15 14.49
N LYS A 166 19.66 18.43 14.11
CA LYS A 166 18.60 19.07 13.29
C LYS A 166 18.56 18.51 11.87
N ASP A 167 19.71 18.11 11.34
CA ASP A 167 19.83 17.59 9.97
C ASP A 167 19.56 16.08 9.88
N ILE A 168 19.50 15.38 11.03
CA ILE A 168 19.18 13.94 11.11
C ILE A 168 17.67 13.67 11.18
N VAL A 169 16.89 14.54 11.83
CA VAL A 169 15.47 14.24 12.14
C VAL A 169 14.66 13.92 10.89
N ALA A 170 14.79 14.74 9.84
CA ALA A 170 14.04 14.57 8.60
C ALA A 170 14.40 13.26 7.85
N PRO A 171 15.66 12.99 7.48
CA PRO A 171 16.02 11.76 6.77
C PRO A 171 15.73 10.50 7.60
N PHE A 172 15.90 10.57 8.93
CA PHE A 172 15.55 9.46 9.81
C PHE A 172 14.04 9.18 9.83
N ALA A 173 13.20 10.22 9.92
CA ALA A 173 11.74 10.06 9.88
C ALA A 173 11.26 9.46 8.55
N ILE A 174 11.87 9.85 7.43
CA ILE A 174 11.56 9.30 6.11
C ILE A 174 11.93 7.82 6.03
N TYR A 175 13.11 7.47 6.54
CA TYR A 175 13.57 6.09 6.58
C TYR A 175 12.62 5.19 7.35
N ILE A 176 12.20 5.60 8.55
CA ILE A 176 11.20 4.87 9.35
C ILE A 176 9.86 4.79 8.62
N ALA A 177 9.43 5.87 7.96
CA ALA A 177 8.18 5.87 7.20
C ALA A 177 8.21 4.89 6.01
N GLN A 178 9.34 4.77 5.31
CA GLN A 178 9.54 3.82 4.21
C GLN A 178 9.50 2.37 4.72
N LEU A 179 10.21 2.07 5.81
CA LEU A 179 10.19 0.75 6.43
C LEU A 179 8.78 0.36 6.89
N THR A 180 8.06 1.30 7.49
CA THR A 180 6.68 1.07 7.94
C THR A 180 5.75 0.79 6.74
N HIS A 181 5.92 1.52 5.64
CA HIS A 181 5.13 1.30 4.41
C HIS A 181 5.36 -0.10 3.83
N MET A 182 6.63 -0.52 3.70
CA MET A 182 6.96 -1.89 3.27
C MET A 182 6.40 -2.95 4.23
N PHE A 183 6.54 -2.73 5.54
CA PHE A 183 6.01 -3.64 6.55
C PHE A 183 4.50 -3.85 6.38
N LEU A 184 3.73 -2.78 6.19
CA LEU A 184 2.28 -2.88 5.98
C LEU A 184 1.93 -3.63 4.70
N GLN A 185 2.68 -3.46 3.61
CA GLN A 185 2.45 -4.21 2.37
C GLN A 185 2.68 -5.71 2.56
N PHE A 186 3.80 -6.10 3.20
CA PHE A 186 4.10 -7.50 3.48
C PHE A 186 3.15 -8.14 4.50
N TRP A 187 2.73 -7.37 5.51
CA TRP A 187 1.75 -7.82 6.49
C TRP A 187 0.42 -8.22 5.83
N GLN A 188 -0.03 -7.45 4.83
CA GLN A 188 -1.23 -7.80 4.07
C GLN A 188 -1.03 -9.04 3.21
N ALA A 189 0.12 -9.16 2.53
CA ALA A 189 0.45 -10.38 1.78
C ALA A 189 0.44 -11.63 2.67
N GLN A 190 0.92 -11.52 3.91
CA GLN A 190 0.91 -12.62 4.87
C GLN A 190 -0.51 -13.08 5.21
N PHE A 191 -1.46 -12.15 5.40
CA PHE A 191 -2.86 -12.51 5.62
C PHE A 191 -3.44 -13.36 4.49
N LEU A 192 -3.11 -13.04 3.23
CA LEU A 192 -3.58 -13.83 2.09
C LEU A 192 -3.08 -15.28 2.17
N LEU A 193 -1.80 -15.45 2.52
CA LEU A 193 -1.20 -16.77 2.71
C LEU A 193 -1.87 -17.53 3.85
N ASP A 194 -2.04 -16.90 5.01
CA ASP A 194 -2.63 -17.53 6.18
C ASP A 194 -4.08 -17.96 5.91
N TYR A 195 -4.88 -17.09 5.28
CA TYR A 195 -6.28 -17.40 4.98
C TYR A 195 -6.45 -18.43 3.87
N SER A 196 -5.48 -18.57 2.96
CA SER A 196 -5.52 -19.57 1.90
C SER A 196 -5.49 -21.01 2.42
N VAL A 197 -4.98 -21.22 3.64
CA VAL A 197 -4.88 -22.53 4.29
C VAL A 197 -6.16 -22.91 5.03
N LEU A 198 -7.01 -21.95 5.41
CA LEU A 198 -8.24 -22.19 6.19
C LEU A 198 -9.16 -23.27 5.58
N PRO A 199 -9.42 -23.31 4.26
CA PRO A 199 -10.25 -24.36 3.67
C PRO A 199 -9.70 -25.77 3.88
N TYR A 200 -8.37 -25.93 3.94
CA TYR A 200 -7.73 -27.21 4.21
C TYR A 200 -7.89 -27.64 5.68
N GLU A 201 -7.77 -26.69 6.62
CA GLU A 201 -7.97 -26.97 8.05
C GLU A 201 -9.45 -27.23 8.42
N SER A 202 -10.38 -26.83 7.55
CA SER A 202 -11.83 -26.95 7.77
C SER A 202 -12.44 -28.26 7.24
N MET A 203 -11.64 -29.13 6.60
CA MET A 203 -12.03 -30.49 6.16
C MET A 203 -11.77 -31.52 7.26
#